data_AF-P94905-F1
#
_entry.id   AF-P94905-F1
#
_cell.length_a   1.000
_cell.length_b   1.000
_cell.length_c   1.000
_cell.angle_alpha   90.00
_cell.angle_beta   90.00
_cell.angle_gamma   90.00
#
_symmetry.space_group_name_H-M   'P 1'
#
loop_
_entity.id
_entity.type
_entity.pdbx_description
1 polymer ?
#
loop_
_entity_poly.entity_id
_entity_poly.type
_entity_poly.pdbx_seq_one_letter_code
_entity_poly.pdbx_strand_id
1 'polypeptide(L)'
;MLDRCATLTVAEPRTPYQLTTAGQPWLEVLVDRPYPRDSQEDQQILTYSIPPDLTVEIGDILSVPFGSQVIGGIALRFLENLPPGLEENQIRPVEDVITKGFFPDNYWQLLTKIAQYYATDLITVVRVALPTGLLRSSQRRIRLKPAAIPPGAEVFCTPLSRQILSLLKNQKEGDYSAKYLQEKVKNANYGIRDLVKRGWVESYL
;
A
#
# COMPACT_ATOMS: atom_id res chain seq x y z
N MET A 1 -40.53 -31.78 47.72
CA MET A 1 -41.01 -31.45 46.36
C MET A 1 -40.63 -30.00 46.10
N LEU A 2 -39.51 -29.79 45.38
CA LEU A 2 -38.99 -28.53 44.76
C LEU A 2 -38.72 -27.35 45.74
N ASP A 3 -37.73 -26.48 45.57
CA ASP A 3 -36.85 -26.19 44.45
C ASP A 3 -35.58 -25.48 44.97
N ARG A 4 -34.41 -25.83 44.43
CA ARG A 4 -33.15 -25.14 44.69
C ARG A 4 -33.07 -23.96 43.73
N CYS A 5 -33.18 -22.72 44.22
CA CYS A 5 -32.83 -21.53 43.44
C CYS A 5 -31.32 -21.54 43.12
N ALA A 6 -30.97 -22.01 41.92
CA ALA A 6 -29.64 -21.86 41.37
C ALA A 6 -29.45 -20.40 40.91
N THR A 7 -28.60 -19.66 41.60
CA THR A 7 -28.15 -18.34 41.19
C THR A 7 -27.20 -18.51 39.99
N LEU A 8 -27.66 -18.16 38.79
CA LEU A 8 -26.82 -18.08 37.60
C LEU A 8 -25.96 -16.83 37.70
N THR A 9 -24.76 -16.96 38.25
CA THR A 9 -23.72 -15.94 38.19
C THR A 9 -23.10 -15.96 36.79
N VAL A 10 -23.54 -15.05 35.92
CA VAL A 10 -22.89 -14.81 34.63
C VAL A 10 -21.62 -14.00 34.90
N ALA A 11 -20.46 -14.61 34.67
CA ALA A 11 -19.19 -13.90 34.69
C ALA A 11 -19.03 -13.16 33.36
N GLU A 12 -19.44 -11.89 33.32
CA GLU A 12 -19.04 -10.99 32.23
C GLU A 12 -17.56 -10.68 32.40
N PRO A 13 -16.69 -10.93 31.40
CA PRO A 13 -15.36 -10.35 31.43
C PRO A 13 -15.54 -8.83 31.31
N ARG A 14 -15.21 -8.10 32.37
CA ARG A 14 -15.08 -6.62 32.40
C ARG A 14 -13.84 -6.16 31.62
N THR A 15 -13.56 -6.78 30.48
CA THR A 15 -12.58 -6.24 29.56
C THR A 15 -13.26 -5.09 28.84
N PRO A 16 -12.81 -3.83 29.02
CA PRO A 16 -13.23 -2.79 28.11
C PRO A 16 -12.88 -3.26 26.70
N TYR A 17 -13.86 -3.24 25.79
CA TYR A 17 -13.57 -3.33 24.37
C TYR A 17 -12.62 -2.16 24.07
N GLN A 18 -11.33 -2.44 23.98
CA GLN A 18 -10.41 -1.58 23.27
C GLN A 18 -10.87 -1.67 21.82
N LEU A 19 -11.78 -0.77 21.43
CA LEU A 19 -11.75 -0.24 20.09
C LEU A 19 -10.35 0.36 19.96
N THR A 20 -9.40 -0.45 19.49
CA THR A 20 -8.17 0.06 18.91
C THR A 20 -8.66 0.89 17.74
N THR A 21 -8.92 2.17 18.00
CA THR A 21 -8.90 3.20 16.97
C THR A 21 -7.56 3.02 16.31
N ALA A 22 -7.53 2.29 15.19
CA ALA A 22 -6.35 1.95 14.43
C ALA A 22 -5.81 3.24 13.80
N GLY A 23 -5.25 4.08 14.64
CA GLY A 23 -4.63 5.36 14.31
C GLY A 23 -3.18 5.11 13.95
N GLN A 24 -2.98 4.80 12.67
CA GLN A 24 -1.74 4.94 11.89
C GLN A 24 -0.51 4.14 12.37
N PRO A 25 -0.35 2.87 11.92
CA PRO A 25 0.97 2.28 11.86
C PRO A 25 1.78 3.04 10.80
N TRP A 26 2.84 3.72 11.23
CA TRP A 26 3.78 4.31 10.30
C TRP A 26 4.61 3.21 9.63
N LEU A 27 5.05 3.46 8.41
CA LEU A 27 5.77 2.48 7.60
C LEU A 27 7.06 3.08 7.09
N GLU A 28 8.16 2.37 7.31
CA GLU A 28 9.41 2.67 6.64
C GLU A 28 9.42 2.05 5.26
N VAL A 29 9.70 2.89 4.25
CA VAL A 29 9.72 2.50 2.85
C VAL A 29 11.08 2.80 2.26
N LEU A 30 11.68 1.78 1.66
CA LEU A 30 12.87 1.93 0.84
C LEU A 30 12.50 2.51 -0.51
N VAL A 31 12.96 3.72 -0.83
CA VAL A 31 12.69 4.36 -2.13
C VAL A 31 13.89 4.29 -3.07
N ASP A 32 13.63 4.05 -4.36
CA ASP A 32 14.68 4.05 -5.40
C ASP A 32 14.90 5.47 -5.94
N ARG A 33 15.97 6.13 -5.50
CA ARG A 33 16.36 7.48 -5.98
C ARG A 33 17.44 7.39 -7.07
N PRO A 34 17.33 8.14 -8.18
CA PRO A 34 18.49 8.47 -9.01
C PRO A 34 19.46 9.32 -8.17
N TYR A 35 20.66 8.80 -7.91
CA TYR A 35 21.68 9.48 -7.09
C TYR A 35 22.38 10.62 -7.86
N PRO A 36 22.51 11.84 -7.31
CA PRO A 36 23.64 12.71 -7.62
C PRO A 36 24.86 12.28 -6.77
N ARG A 37 26.02 12.18 -7.42
CA ARG A 37 27.20 11.39 -6.97
C ARG A 37 27.83 11.81 -5.63
N ASP A 38 27.40 12.90 -5.01
CA ASP A 38 28.25 13.67 -4.09
C ASP A 38 27.66 13.91 -2.68
N SER A 39 26.64 13.16 -2.25
CA SER A 39 26.03 13.34 -0.91
C SER A 39 26.19 12.10 -0.05
N GLN A 40 27.14 12.17 0.90
CA GLN A 40 27.23 11.27 2.05
C GLN A 40 26.01 11.47 2.96
N GLU A 41 24.87 10.90 2.62
CA GLU A 41 23.86 10.49 3.61
C GLU A 41 22.83 9.55 2.97
N ASP A 42 22.98 8.27 3.33
CA ASP A 42 22.31 7.06 2.87
C ASP A 42 20.81 6.95 3.19
N GLN A 43 20.07 8.05 3.35
CA GLN A 43 18.68 7.97 3.80
C GLN A 43 17.70 7.88 2.62
N GLN A 44 17.73 6.70 1.98
CA GLN A 44 16.71 6.24 1.04
C GLN A 44 15.54 5.53 1.76
N ILE A 45 15.57 5.46 3.09
CA ILE A 45 14.39 5.09 3.88
C ILE A 45 13.60 6.36 4.17
N LEU A 46 12.30 6.30 3.95
CA LEU A 46 11.37 7.36 4.30
C LEU A 46 10.19 6.79 5.08
N THR A 47 9.64 7.60 5.98
CA THR A 47 8.47 7.22 6.77
C THR A 47 7.20 7.71 6.08
N TYR A 48 6.23 6.80 5.93
CA TYR A 48 4.92 7.06 5.35
C TYR A 48 3.82 6.61 6.30
N SER A 49 2.62 7.19 6.18
CA SER A 49 1.43 6.73 6.88
C SER A 49 0.65 5.75 6.02
N ILE A 50 0.01 4.77 6.65
CA ILE A 50 -0.83 3.80 5.95
C ILE A 50 -2.27 4.31 5.96
N PRO A 51 -2.88 4.56 4.78
CA PRO A 51 -4.29 4.89 4.71
C PRO A 51 -5.17 3.77 5.27
N PRO A 52 -6.28 4.07 5.96
CA PRO A 52 -7.14 3.06 6.58
C PRO A 52 -7.78 2.11 5.57
N ASP A 53 -7.82 2.50 4.30
CA ASP A 53 -8.39 1.72 3.20
C ASP A 53 -7.36 0.80 2.50
N LEU A 54 -6.09 0.84 2.92
CA LEU A 54 -4.98 0.11 2.34
C LEU A 54 -4.44 -0.95 3.31
N THR A 55 -4.25 -2.17 2.80
CA THR A 55 -3.55 -3.24 3.51
C THR A 55 -2.18 -3.42 2.88
N VAL A 56 -1.14 -3.17 3.68
CA VAL A 56 0.28 -3.29 3.29
C VAL A 56 0.93 -4.38 4.12
N GLU A 57 1.77 -5.20 3.50
CA GLU A 57 2.64 -6.17 4.17
C GLU A 57 4.11 -5.82 3.94
N ILE A 58 4.98 -6.33 4.82
CA ILE A 58 6.43 -6.16 4.64
C ILE A 58 6.85 -6.88 3.35
N GLY A 59 7.70 -6.24 2.54
CA GLY A 59 8.12 -6.78 1.27
C GLY A 59 7.21 -6.43 0.08
N ASP A 60 6.09 -5.74 0.31
CA ASP A 60 5.25 -5.21 -0.77
C ASP A 60 5.96 -4.11 -1.56
N ILE A 61 5.69 -4.05 -2.87
CA ILE A 61 6.06 -2.90 -3.70
C ILE A 61 4.94 -1.87 -3.61
N LEU A 62 5.30 -0.66 -3.21
CA LEU A 62 4.43 0.47 -2.98
C LEU A 62 4.67 1.57 -3.99
N SER A 63 3.63 2.36 -4.22
CA SER A 63 3.68 3.67 -4.85
C SER A 63 3.60 4.71 -3.74
N VAL A 64 4.65 5.53 -3.61
CA VAL A 64 4.74 6.54 -2.55
C VAL A 64 5.04 7.93 -3.12
N PRO A 65 4.43 8.98 -2.55
CA PRO A 65 4.70 10.34 -2.97
C PRO A 65 6.09 10.78 -2.50
N PHE A 66 6.88 11.38 -3.39
CA PHE A 66 8.20 11.92 -3.10
C PHE A 66 8.38 13.29 -3.77
N GLY A 67 8.28 14.36 -2.99
CA GLY A 67 8.31 15.73 -3.52
C GLY A 67 7.13 16.00 -4.45
N SER A 68 7.41 16.26 -5.73
CA SER A 68 6.40 16.48 -6.78
C SER A 68 6.09 15.24 -7.62
N GLN A 69 6.81 14.14 -7.40
CA GLN A 69 6.67 12.91 -8.17
C GLN A 69 6.18 11.75 -7.29
N VAL A 70 5.76 10.67 -7.92
CA VAL A 70 5.38 9.42 -7.27
C VAL A 70 6.40 8.36 -7.71
N ILE A 71 6.98 7.65 -6.75
CA ILE A 71 8.04 6.67 -7.01
C ILE A 71 7.68 5.31 -6.42
N GLY A 72 8.32 4.26 -6.95
CA GLY A 72 8.27 2.94 -6.37
C GLY A 72 9.09 2.86 -5.10
N GLY A 73 8.58 2.15 -4.10
CA GLY A 73 9.33 1.80 -2.91
C GLY A 73 8.93 0.43 -2.36
N ILE A 74 9.65 -0.06 -1.35
CA ILE A 74 9.36 -1.36 -0.71
C ILE A 74 9.10 -1.16 0.77
N ALA A 75 8.03 -1.78 1.27
CA ALA A 75 7.71 -1.81 2.69
C ALA A 75 8.79 -2.58 3.47
N LEU A 76 9.49 -1.91 4.39
CA LEU A 76 10.56 -2.53 5.19
C LEU A 76 10.06 -3.00 6.56
N ARG A 77 9.42 -2.10 7.31
CA ARG A 77 8.93 -2.38 8.67
C ARG A 77 7.88 -1.37 9.10
N PHE A 78 7.03 -1.78 10.02
CA PHE A 78 6.10 -0.89 10.71
C PHE A 78 6.81 -0.22 11.89
N LEU A 79 6.47 1.04 12.14
CA LEU A 79 6.94 1.83 13.27
C LEU A 79 5.77 2.09 14.22
N GLU A 80 6.02 1.84 15.50
CA GLU A 80 5.08 2.17 16.59
C GLU A 80 5.25 3.61 17.09
N ASN A 81 6.43 4.19 16.90
CA ASN A 81 6.81 5.53 17.34
C ASN A 81 7.52 6.26 16.20
N LEU A 82 7.27 7.57 16.07
CA LEU A 82 7.96 8.38 15.06
C LEU A 82 9.44 8.59 15.40
N PRO A 83 10.31 8.64 14.38
CA PRO A 83 11.68 9.06 14.57
C PRO A 83 11.75 10.46 15.18
N PRO A 84 12.72 10.74 16.09
CA PRO A 84 12.87 12.05 16.68
C PRO A 84 13.14 13.11 15.60
N GLY A 85 12.37 14.19 15.62
CA GLY A 85 12.47 15.28 14.64
C GLY A 85 11.54 15.15 13.42
N LEU A 86 10.77 14.07 13.31
CA LEU A 86 9.73 13.94 12.29
C LEU A 86 8.35 14.25 12.88
N GLU A 87 7.74 15.34 12.40
CA GLU A 87 6.38 15.73 12.77
C GLU A 87 5.35 14.97 11.93
N GLU A 88 4.20 14.62 12.52
CA GLU A 88 3.13 13.87 11.84
C GLU A 88 2.64 14.57 10.56
N ASN A 89 2.60 15.91 10.56
CA ASN A 89 2.20 16.71 9.40
C ASN A 89 3.14 16.61 8.19
N GLN A 90 4.37 16.12 8.38
CA GLN A 90 5.33 15.93 7.30
C GLN A 90 5.18 14.55 6.64
N ILE A 91 4.43 13.65 7.28
CA ILE A 91 4.26 12.27 6.85
C ILE A 91 3.18 12.21 5.81
N ARG A 92 3.57 11.76 4.62
CA ARG A 92 2.62 11.57 3.53
C ARG A 92 2.02 10.16 3.58
N PRO A 93 0.77 9.99 3.16
CA PRO A 93 0.19 8.66 3.03
C PRO A 93 0.82 7.88 1.87
N VAL A 94 0.91 6.56 2.04
CA VAL A 94 1.20 5.64 0.92
C VAL A 94 0.08 5.76 -0.11
N GLU A 95 0.45 5.92 -1.38
CA GLU A 95 -0.51 6.17 -2.45
C GLU A 95 -1.18 4.88 -2.92
N ASP A 96 -0.39 3.83 -3.17
CA ASP A 96 -0.95 2.50 -3.44
C ASP A 96 0.03 1.34 -3.20
N VAL A 97 -0.52 0.13 -3.13
CA VAL A 97 0.28 -1.11 -3.25
C VAL A 97 0.27 -1.53 -4.71
N ILE A 98 1.45 -1.58 -5.34
CA ILE A 98 1.63 -1.99 -6.73
C ILE A 98 1.62 -3.52 -6.82
N THR A 99 2.42 -4.18 -5.98
CA THR A 99 2.56 -5.64 -5.96
C THR A 99 2.60 -6.14 -4.53
N LYS A 100 1.69 -7.05 -4.20
CA LYS A 100 1.67 -7.74 -2.90
C LYS A 100 2.67 -8.89 -2.87
N GLY A 101 3.33 -9.08 -1.72
CA GLY A 101 4.20 -10.22 -1.45
C GLY A 101 5.37 -10.35 -2.42
N PHE A 102 5.90 -9.25 -2.95
CA PHE A 102 7.06 -9.31 -3.86
C PHE A 102 8.27 -9.95 -3.18
N PHE A 103 8.48 -9.62 -1.89
CA PHE A 103 9.28 -10.45 -0.99
C PHE A 103 8.35 -11.23 -0.07
N PRO A 104 8.07 -12.52 -0.34
CA PRO A 104 7.30 -13.34 0.56
C PRO A 104 8.01 -13.51 1.92
N ASP A 105 7.26 -13.80 2.98
CA ASP A 105 7.77 -13.87 4.37
C ASP A 105 9.01 -14.75 4.52
N ASN A 106 9.02 -15.94 3.88
CA ASN A 106 10.16 -16.87 3.95
C ASN A 106 11.42 -16.28 3.31
N TYR A 107 11.26 -15.53 2.22
CA TYR A 107 12.37 -14.86 1.54
C TYR A 107 12.84 -13.66 2.36
N TRP A 108 11.93 -12.88 2.94
CA TRP A 108 12.28 -11.77 3.83
C TRP A 108 13.08 -12.24 5.06
N GLN A 109 12.68 -13.36 5.67
CA GLN A 109 13.42 -14.01 6.75
C GLN A 109 14.82 -14.43 6.32
N LEU A 110 14.98 -14.94 5.10
CA LEU A 110 16.29 -15.27 4.54
C LEU A 110 17.17 -14.03 4.40
N LEU A 111 16.65 -12.94 3.82
CA LEU A 111 17.39 -11.67 3.69
C LEU A 111 17.82 -11.13 5.06
N THR A 112 16.92 -11.22 6.06
CA THR A 112 17.22 -10.85 7.45
C THR A 112 18.35 -11.70 8.04
N LYS A 113 18.33 -13.03 7.82
CA LYS A 113 19.41 -13.92 8.26
C LYS A 113 20.74 -13.62 7.56
N ILE A 114 20.72 -13.31 6.26
CA ILE A 114 21.92 -12.93 5.51
C ILE A 114 22.52 -11.65 6.08
N ALA A 115 21.69 -10.63 6.34
CA ALA A 115 22.13 -9.37 6.95
C ALA A 115 22.83 -9.61 8.30
N GLN A 116 22.21 -10.41 9.17
CA GLN A 116 22.77 -10.77 10.47
C GLN A 116 24.06 -11.59 10.35
N TYR A 117 24.08 -12.62 9.51
CA TYR A 117 25.21 -13.54 9.38
C TYR A 117 26.46 -12.85 8.84
N TYR A 118 26.30 -11.95 7.85
CA TYR A 118 27.39 -11.21 7.26
C TYR A 118 27.62 -9.83 7.93
N ALA A 119 26.99 -9.57 9.08
CA ALA A 119 27.08 -8.31 9.82
C ALA A 119 26.92 -7.07 8.92
N THR A 120 25.96 -7.12 8.00
CA THR A 120 25.64 -6.04 7.06
C THR A 120 24.22 -5.53 7.31
N ASP A 121 23.92 -4.35 6.77
CA ASP A 121 22.61 -3.75 6.92
C ASP A 121 21.54 -4.45 6.04
N LEU A 122 20.32 -4.59 6.57
CA LEU A 122 19.21 -5.25 5.86
C LEU A 122 18.89 -4.57 4.54
N ILE A 123 18.97 -3.24 4.48
CA ILE A 123 18.69 -2.45 3.28
C ILE A 123 19.67 -2.83 2.17
N THR A 124 20.95 -2.99 2.52
CA THR A 124 21.99 -3.41 1.57
C THR A 124 21.65 -4.76 0.96
N VAL A 125 21.21 -5.72 1.80
CA VAL A 125 20.81 -7.06 1.33
C VAL A 125 19.56 -7.00 0.44
N VAL A 126 18.55 -6.23 0.85
CA VAL A 126 17.32 -6.03 0.08
C VAL A 126 17.62 -5.39 -1.28
N ARG A 127 18.52 -4.41 -1.34
CA ARG A 127 18.96 -3.79 -2.60
C ARG A 127 19.63 -4.77 -3.54
N VAL A 128 20.51 -5.61 -3.02
CA VAL A 128 21.20 -6.64 -3.83
C VAL A 128 20.19 -7.67 -4.35
N ALA A 129 19.14 -7.96 -3.59
CA ALA A 129 18.05 -8.83 -4.00
C ALA A 129 17.10 -8.18 -5.03
N LEU A 130 17.13 -6.85 -5.18
CA LEU A 130 16.26 -6.13 -6.11
C LEU A 130 16.87 -6.03 -7.51
N PRO A 131 16.14 -6.48 -8.56
CA PRO A 131 16.48 -6.14 -9.92
C PRO A 131 16.52 -4.61 -10.09
N THR A 132 17.64 -4.08 -10.58
CA THR A 132 17.78 -2.65 -10.84
C THR A 132 16.69 -2.16 -11.80
N GLY A 133 16.03 -1.06 -11.46
CA GLY A 133 15.00 -0.44 -12.30
C GLY A 133 13.57 -0.93 -12.05
N LEU A 134 13.36 -1.99 -11.26
CA LEU A 134 12.01 -2.48 -10.91
C LEU A 134 11.12 -1.39 -10.29
N LEU A 135 11.71 -0.56 -9.44
CA LEU A 135 11.02 0.53 -8.74
C LEU A 135 10.86 1.79 -9.61
N ARG A 136 11.62 1.90 -10.70
CA ARG A 136 11.58 3.03 -11.64
C ARG A 136 10.68 2.77 -12.85
N SER A 137 10.58 1.54 -13.33
CA SER A 137 9.95 1.19 -14.62
C SER A 137 8.59 0.51 -14.50
N SER A 138 8.05 0.27 -13.31
CA SER A 138 6.77 -0.39 -13.13
C SER A 138 5.60 0.53 -13.54
N GLN A 139 5.33 0.62 -14.85
CA GLN A 139 4.14 1.32 -15.36
C GLN A 139 2.91 0.46 -15.13
N ARG A 140 2.34 0.54 -13.93
CA ARG A 140 1.06 -0.08 -13.58
C ARG A 140 0.01 0.21 -14.66
N ARG A 141 -0.60 -0.84 -15.19
CA ARG A 141 -1.69 -0.79 -16.18
C ARG A 141 -3.00 -1.18 -15.52
N ILE A 142 -4.07 -0.50 -15.92
CA ILE A 142 -5.43 -0.71 -15.44
C ILE A 142 -6.26 -1.20 -16.63
N ARG A 143 -6.80 -2.42 -16.55
CA ARG A 143 -7.67 -3.00 -17.59
C ARG A 143 -9.08 -3.20 -17.08
N LEU A 144 -10.05 -2.81 -17.89
CA LEU A 144 -11.48 -2.98 -17.66
C LEU A 144 -11.89 -4.45 -17.73
N LYS A 145 -12.71 -4.90 -16.78
CA LYS A 145 -13.39 -6.20 -16.80
C LYS A 145 -14.87 -6.01 -17.14
N PRO A 146 -15.23 -5.91 -18.43
CA PRO A 146 -16.61 -5.60 -18.82
C PRO A 146 -17.63 -6.64 -18.34
N ALA A 147 -17.23 -7.91 -18.28
CA ALA A 147 -18.08 -9.00 -17.80
C ALA A 147 -18.44 -8.90 -16.30
N ALA A 148 -17.64 -8.18 -15.51
CA ALA A 148 -17.84 -8.03 -14.07
C ALA A 148 -18.74 -6.83 -13.70
N ILE A 149 -19.17 -6.03 -14.69
CA ILE A 149 -19.93 -4.80 -14.46
C ILE A 149 -21.42 -5.05 -14.76
N PRO A 150 -22.30 -5.05 -13.74
CA PRO A 150 -23.74 -5.14 -13.98
C PRO A 150 -24.27 -3.91 -14.73
N PRO A 151 -25.31 -4.06 -15.56
CA PRO A 151 -25.93 -2.93 -16.25
C PRO A 151 -26.46 -1.91 -15.23
N GLY A 152 -26.12 -0.64 -15.41
CA GLY A 152 -26.51 0.44 -14.49
C GLY A 152 -25.68 0.55 -13.20
N ALA A 153 -24.69 -0.32 -12.97
CA ALA A 153 -23.88 -0.28 -11.75
C ALA A 153 -23.08 1.03 -11.57
N GLU A 154 -22.82 1.75 -12.66
CA GLU A 154 -22.17 3.07 -12.66
C GLU A 154 -22.86 4.11 -11.77
N VAL A 155 -24.15 3.93 -11.47
CA VAL A 155 -24.91 4.79 -10.56
C VAL A 155 -24.33 4.76 -9.14
N PHE A 156 -23.79 3.61 -8.72
CA PHE A 156 -23.23 3.38 -7.38
C PHE A 156 -21.72 3.69 -7.26
N CYS A 157 -21.10 4.18 -8.33
CA CYS A 157 -19.71 4.61 -8.31
C CYS A 157 -19.55 5.99 -7.69
N THR A 158 -18.39 6.22 -7.06
CA THR A 158 -17.96 7.59 -6.75
C THR A 158 -17.80 8.40 -8.05
N PRO A 159 -17.87 9.74 -8.01
CA PRO A 159 -17.67 10.58 -9.19
C PRO A 159 -16.33 10.31 -9.90
N LEU A 160 -15.27 10.07 -9.14
CA LEU A 160 -13.94 9.74 -9.66
C LEU A 160 -13.94 8.39 -10.38
N SER A 161 -14.51 7.35 -9.75
CA SER A 161 -14.64 6.02 -10.34
C SER A 161 -15.43 6.05 -11.64
N ARG A 162 -16.52 6.84 -11.71
CA ARG A 162 -17.32 6.98 -12.93
C ARG A 162 -16.53 7.65 -14.06
N GLN A 163 -15.75 8.69 -13.76
CA GLN A 163 -14.87 9.32 -14.75
C GLN A 163 -13.84 8.33 -15.31
N ILE A 164 -13.21 7.53 -14.47
CA ILE A 164 -12.21 6.54 -14.89
C ILE A 164 -12.85 5.43 -15.72
N LEU A 165 -14.03 4.94 -15.34
CA LEU A 165 -14.80 3.98 -16.14
C LEU A 165 -15.14 4.54 -17.52
N SER A 166 -15.58 5.80 -17.60
CA SER A 166 -15.90 6.43 -18.89
C SER A 166 -14.67 6.52 -19.80
N LEU A 167 -13.49 6.82 -19.23
CA LEU A 167 -12.24 6.82 -19.99
C LEU A 167 -11.94 5.42 -20.53
N LEU A 168 -11.91 4.41 -19.66
CA LEU A 168 -11.60 3.02 -20.03
C LEU A 168 -12.58 2.46 -21.07
N LYS A 169 -13.88 2.77 -20.98
CA LYS A 169 -14.89 2.34 -21.96
C LYS A 169 -14.73 2.98 -23.34
N ASN A 170 -14.15 4.17 -23.41
CA ASN A 170 -13.94 4.88 -24.68
C ASN A 170 -12.77 4.33 -25.51
N GLN A 171 -11.96 3.44 -24.94
CA GLN A 171 -10.83 2.79 -25.61
C GLN A 171 -11.20 1.39 -26.09
N LYS A 172 -10.71 1.00 -27.28
CA LYS A 172 -11.00 -0.31 -27.88
C LYS A 172 -10.51 -1.50 -27.05
N GLU A 173 -9.35 -1.37 -26.40
CA GLU A 173 -8.74 -2.45 -25.59
C GLU A 173 -9.11 -2.35 -24.11
N GLY A 174 -9.72 -1.23 -23.69
CA GLY A 174 -10.16 -1.03 -22.31
C GLY A 174 -9.03 -0.94 -21.29
N ASP A 175 -7.82 -0.54 -21.69
CA ASP A 175 -6.63 -0.54 -20.84
C ASP A 175 -5.77 0.73 -20.94
N TYR A 176 -5.54 1.38 -19.80
CA TYR A 176 -4.68 2.56 -19.70
C TYR A 176 -3.55 2.34 -18.70
N SER A 177 -2.45 3.09 -18.86
CA SER A 177 -1.48 3.22 -17.78
C SER A 177 -2.08 4.05 -16.63
N ALA A 178 -1.76 3.70 -15.39
CA ALA A 178 -2.19 4.43 -14.22
C ALA A 178 -1.72 5.90 -14.29
N LYS A 179 -0.52 6.14 -14.83
CA LYS A 179 0.02 7.48 -15.09
C LYS A 179 -0.90 8.32 -15.99
N TYR A 180 -1.38 7.74 -17.09
CA TYR A 180 -2.30 8.44 -18.00
C TYR A 180 -3.62 8.81 -17.29
N LEU A 181 -4.16 7.89 -16.48
CA LEU A 181 -5.38 8.16 -15.70
C LEU A 181 -5.17 9.27 -14.67
N GLN A 182 -4.01 9.30 -13.99
CA GLN A 182 -3.63 10.35 -13.04
C GLN A 182 -3.44 11.71 -13.71
N GLU A 183 -2.92 11.77 -14.93
CA GLU A 183 -2.80 13.01 -15.71
C GLU A 183 -4.16 13.58 -16.11
N LYS A 184 -5.16 12.72 -16.36
CA LYS A 184 -6.51 13.14 -16.78
C LYS A 184 -7.45 13.43 -15.62
N VAL A 185 -7.32 12.71 -14.51
CA VAL A 185 -8.23 12.79 -13.37
C VAL A 185 -7.43 13.08 -12.11
N LYS A 186 -7.69 14.23 -11.47
CA LYS A 186 -7.12 14.53 -10.15
C LYS A 186 -7.56 13.46 -9.16
N ASN A 187 -6.64 12.98 -8.33
CA ASN A 187 -6.91 11.92 -7.34
C ASN A 187 -7.41 10.61 -7.99
N ALA A 188 -6.99 10.30 -9.22
CA ALA A 188 -7.38 9.10 -9.95
C ALA A 188 -7.21 7.81 -9.14
N ASN A 189 -6.17 7.71 -8.30
CA ASN A 189 -5.88 6.50 -7.53
C ASN A 189 -7.02 6.08 -6.59
N TYR A 190 -7.77 7.02 -6.01
CA TYR A 190 -8.94 6.69 -5.22
C TYR A 190 -10.04 6.03 -6.06
N GLY A 191 -10.28 6.56 -7.26
CA GLY A 191 -11.22 5.97 -8.21
C GLY A 191 -10.76 4.59 -8.72
N ILE A 192 -9.47 4.44 -9.06
CA ILE A 192 -8.89 3.15 -9.46
C ILE A 192 -9.08 2.13 -8.35
N ARG A 193 -8.77 2.48 -7.10
CA ARG A 193 -8.93 1.61 -5.94
C ARG A 193 -10.37 1.17 -5.71
N ASP A 194 -11.33 2.10 -5.73
CA ASP A 194 -12.75 1.78 -5.57
C ASP A 194 -13.20 0.79 -6.65
N LEU A 195 -12.78 0.98 -7.90
CA LEU A 195 -13.12 0.08 -8.98
C LEU A 195 -12.43 -1.29 -8.90
N VAL A 196 -11.18 -1.34 -8.43
CA VAL A 196 -10.45 -2.60 -8.17
C VAL A 196 -11.12 -3.37 -7.04
N LYS A 197 -11.51 -2.70 -5.95
CA LYS A 197 -12.26 -3.32 -4.82
C LYS A 197 -13.59 -3.92 -5.28
N ARG A 198 -14.25 -3.31 -6.27
CA ARG A 198 -15.48 -3.82 -6.90
C ARG A 198 -15.23 -4.95 -7.91
N GLY A 199 -13.97 -5.21 -8.27
CA GLY A 199 -13.60 -6.20 -9.28
C GLY A 199 -13.89 -5.76 -10.73
N TRP A 200 -14.16 -4.48 -10.97
CA TRP A 200 -14.55 -3.96 -12.30
C TRP A 200 -13.36 -3.62 -13.18
N VAL A 201 -12.19 -3.46 -12.58
CA VAL A 201 -10.90 -3.31 -13.25
C VAL A 201 -9.88 -4.18 -12.54
N GLU A 202 -8.88 -4.61 -13.30
CA GLU A 202 -7.67 -5.21 -12.79
C GLU A 202 -6.48 -4.26 -12.94
N SER A 203 -5.59 -4.33 -11.96
CA SER A 203 -4.30 -3.66 -11.96
C SER A 203 -3.21 -4.70 -12.19
N TYR A 204 -2.35 -4.48 -13.19
CA TYR A 204 -1.25 -5.38 -13.53
C TYR A 204 0.00 -4.58 -13.95
N LEU A 205 1.14 -5.29 -14.05
CA LEU A 205 2.41 -4.77 -14.55
C LEU A 205 2.67 -5.26 -15.97
#